data_AF-A0A9W9F7G5-F1
#
_entry.id   AF-A0A9W9F7G5-F1
#
_cell.length_a   1.000
_cell.length_b   1.000
_cell.length_c   1.000
_cell.angle_alpha   90.00
_cell.angle_beta   90.00
_cell.angle_gamma   90.00
#
_symmetry.space_group_name_H-M   'P 1'
#
loop_
_entity.id
_entity.type
_entity.pdbx_description
1 polymer ?
#
loop_
_entity_poly.entity_id
_entity_poly.type
_entity_poly.pdbx_seq_one_letter_code
_entity_poly.pdbx_strand_id
1 'polypeptide(L)'
;METERRNPLLARAFDLNHRKTRRLAVEMAGNNWDDEIMPFREALINVGKHWQEMGIQVNCPYHFTEEELKSHAVDAEAWNEVHDFFDGIQGLVKRDGWTHPETFDAAFNFFSDLRKVGLKRMKGQEKEIFDKQTSWAKFKVETLDPLGWLMSHRMA
;
A
#
# COMPACT_ATOMS: atom_id res chain seq x y z
N MET A 1 -9.70 -2.76 -35.19
CA MET A 1 -9.84 -3.75 -34.08
C MET A 1 -11.31 -3.93 -33.73
N GLU A 2 -11.75 -5.04 -33.09
CA GLU A 2 -13.17 -5.21 -32.71
C GLU A 2 -13.69 -4.08 -31.80
N THR A 3 -12.85 -3.54 -30.92
CA THR A 3 -13.17 -2.38 -30.07
C THR A 3 -13.51 -1.13 -30.88
N GLU A 4 -12.84 -0.88 -31.99
CA GLU A 4 -13.08 0.30 -32.85
C GLU A 4 -14.45 0.23 -33.53
N ARG A 5 -14.86 -0.97 -33.94
CA ARG A 5 -16.17 -1.22 -34.56
C ARG A 5 -17.32 -1.08 -33.55
N ARG A 6 -17.10 -1.50 -32.30
CA ARG A 6 -18.12 -1.48 -31.23
C ARG A 6 -18.17 -0.19 -30.43
N ASN A 7 -17.02 0.43 -30.19
CA ASN A 7 -16.88 1.66 -29.41
C ASN A 7 -15.70 2.50 -29.96
N PRO A 8 -15.93 3.28 -31.02
CA PRO A 8 -14.88 4.09 -31.64
C PRO A 8 -14.34 5.17 -30.70
N LEU A 9 -15.12 5.65 -29.72
CA LEU A 9 -14.65 6.63 -28.73
C LEU A 9 -13.61 5.99 -27.79
N LEU A 10 -13.87 4.79 -27.30
CA LEU A 10 -12.93 4.05 -26.48
C LEU A 10 -11.65 3.68 -27.25
N ALA A 11 -11.78 3.27 -28.52
CA ALA A 11 -10.62 3.03 -29.38
C ALA A 11 -9.75 4.29 -29.53
N ARG A 12 -10.37 5.45 -29.82
CA ARG A 12 -9.64 6.73 -29.88
C ARG A 12 -8.99 7.11 -28.57
N ALA A 13 -9.63 6.83 -27.43
CA ALA A 13 -9.05 7.09 -26.11
C ALA A 13 -7.76 6.27 -25.87
N PHE A 14 -7.68 5.04 -26.40
CA PHE A 14 -6.47 4.22 -26.32
C PHE A 14 -5.32 4.72 -27.20
N ASP A 15 -5.62 5.44 -28.29
CA ASP A 15 -4.63 5.99 -29.22
C ASP A 15 -4.14 7.40 -28.84
N LEU A 16 -4.65 7.98 -27.75
CA LEU A 16 -4.19 9.30 -27.29
C LEU A 16 -2.72 9.28 -26.89
N ASN A 17 -2.01 10.36 -27.24
CA ASN A 17 -0.70 10.68 -26.68
C ASN A 17 -0.75 10.67 -25.14
N HIS A 18 0.30 10.13 -24.52
CA HIS A 18 0.39 9.97 -23.07
C HIS A 18 -0.83 9.28 -22.43
N ARG A 19 -1.46 8.30 -23.13
CA ARG A 19 -2.65 7.58 -22.63
C ARG A 19 -2.52 7.12 -21.16
N LYS A 20 -1.34 6.62 -20.77
CA LYS A 20 -1.08 6.13 -19.41
C LYS A 20 -1.14 7.28 -18.40
N THR A 21 -0.47 8.39 -18.69
CA THR A 21 -0.46 9.60 -17.85
C THR A 21 -1.87 10.15 -17.65
N ARG A 22 -2.66 10.25 -18.72
CA ARG A 22 -4.06 10.72 -18.65
C ARG A 22 -4.94 9.81 -17.82
N ARG A 23 -4.84 8.50 -18.07
CA ARG A 23 -5.69 7.48 -17.44
C ARG A 23 -5.38 7.33 -15.95
N LEU A 24 -4.10 7.25 -15.57
CA LEU A 24 -3.69 6.99 -14.18
C LEU A 24 -4.14 8.12 -13.24
N ALA A 25 -4.08 9.38 -13.65
CA ALA A 25 -4.55 10.47 -12.79
C ALA A 25 -6.05 10.36 -12.47
N VAL A 26 -6.88 9.87 -13.40
CA VAL A 26 -8.31 9.64 -13.17
C VAL A 26 -8.54 8.40 -12.32
N GLU A 27 -7.85 7.30 -12.62
CA GLU A 27 -7.99 6.05 -11.88
C GLU A 27 -7.59 6.21 -10.40
N MET A 28 -6.48 6.88 -10.14
CA MET A 28 -5.93 7.04 -8.78
C MET A 28 -6.68 8.10 -7.95
N ALA A 29 -7.42 9.01 -8.59
CA ALA A 29 -8.19 10.02 -7.86
C ALA A 29 -9.34 9.42 -7.03
N GLY A 30 -9.83 8.23 -7.41
CA GLY A 30 -10.95 7.55 -6.75
C GLY A 30 -10.58 6.73 -5.53
N ASN A 31 -9.28 6.48 -5.27
CA ASN A 31 -8.84 5.62 -4.18
C ASN A 31 -7.63 6.19 -3.42
N ASN A 32 -7.75 7.42 -2.93
CA ASN A 32 -6.69 8.09 -2.18
C ASN A 32 -6.71 7.84 -0.66
N TRP A 33 -7.72 7.12 -0.17
CA TRP A 33 -7.90 6.85 1.26
C TRP A 33 -7.37 5.47 1.67
N ASP A 34 -7.60 4.45 0.84
CA ASP A 34 -7.13 3.08 1.10
C ASP A 34 -5.91 2.70 0.22
N ASP A 35 -5.76 3.26 -1.00
CA ASP A 35 -4.68 2.90 -1.95
C ASP A 35 -3.63 4.01 -2.16
N GLU A 36 -3.09 4.55 -1.08
CA GLU A 36 -1.79 5.24 -1.12
C GLU A 36 -1.79 6.55 -1.94
N ILE A 37 -1.84 7.69 -1.24
CA ILE A 37 -1.72 9.03 -1.83
C ILE A 37 -0.48 9.22 -2.74
N MET A 38 0.54 8.37 -2.56
CA MET A 38 1.82 8.40 -3.28
C MET A 38 1.67 8.16 -4.79
N PRO A 39 1.08 7.04 -5.27
CA PRO A 39 0.71 6.83 -6.66
C PRO A 39 -0.08 7.97 -7.30
N PHE A 40 -1.02 8.57 -6.57
CA PHE A 40 -1.83 9.67 -7.09
C PHE A 40 -0.98 10.94 -7.32
N ARG A 41 -0.13 11.30 -6.35
CA ARG A 41 0.78 12.43 -6.49
C ARG A 41 1.77 12.23 -7.64
N GLU A 42 2.33 11.03 -7.78
CA GLU A 42 3.17 10.66 -8.92
C GLU A 42 2.42 10.80 -10.26
N ALA A 43 1.16 10.39 -10.32
CA ALA A 43 0.34 10.56 -11.52
C ALA A 43 0.12 12.04 -11.89
N LEU A 44 -0.14 12.91 -10.89
CA LEU A 44 -0.28 14.35 -11.11
C LEU A 44 1.03 15.01 -11.53
N ILE A 45 2.17 14.63 -10.93
CA ILE A 45 3.49 15.11 -11.35
C ILE A 45 3.73 14.80 -12.83
N ASN A 46 3.42 13.58 -13.26
CA ASN A 46 3.55 13.18 -14.66
C ASN A 46 2.59 13.93 -15.60
N VAL A 47 1.36 14.23 -15.15
CA VAL A 47 0.42 15.08 -15.91
C VAL A 47 0.96 16.49 -16.09
N GLY A 48 1.46 17.12 -15.02
CA GLY A 48 2.06 18.46 -15.09
C GLY A 48 3.30 18.49 -15.99
N LYS A 49 4.19 17.49 -15.85
CA LYS A 49 5.42 17.35 -16.64
C LYS A 49 5.16 17.22 -18.14
N HIS A 50 4.14 16.44 -18.53
CA HIS A 50 3.83 16.15 -19.93
C HIS A 50 2.64 16.99 -20.47
N TRP A 51 2.23 18.04 -19.75
CA TRP A 51 1.03 18.81 -20.07
C TRP A 51 0.99 19.35 -21.50
N GLN A 52 2.10 19.95 -21.94
CA GLN A 52 2.23 20.53 -23.28
C GLN A 52 2.24 19.44 -24.37
N GLU A 53 2.88 18.31 -24.09
CA GLU A 53 2.97 17.17 -25.01
C GLU A 53 1.62 16.47 -25.21
N MET A 54 0.68 16.65 -24.27
CA MET A 54 -0.70 16.18 -24.36
C MET A 54 -1.59 17.03 -25.29
N GLY A 55 -1.10 18.11 -25.89
CA GLY A 55 -1.89 18.93 -26.82
C GLY A 55 -3.10 19.62 -26.18
N ILE A 56 -3.06 19.85 -24.86
CA ILE A 56 -4.05 20.62 -24.13
C ILE A 56 -3.68 22.10 -24.29
N GLN A 57 -4.58 22.89 -24.88
CA GLN A 57 -4.25 24.28 -25.26
C GLN A 57 -4.19 25.27 -24.10
N VAL A 58 -4.80 24.93 -22.96
CA VAL A 58 -4.73 25.76 -21.75
C VAL A 58 -3.44 25.47 -20.98
N ASN A 59 -2.97 26.42 -20.18
CA ASN A 59 -1.84 26.17 -19.28
C ASN A 59 -2.20 25.12 -18.21
N CYS A 60 -1.19 24.40 -17.71
CA CYS A 60 -1.39 23.47 -16.60
C CYS A 60 -1.91 24.24 -15.38
N PRO A 61 -3.04 23.82 -14.77
CA PRO A 61 -3.65 24.57 -13.68
C PRO A 61 -2.88 24.47 -12.35
N TYR A 62 -1.87 23.61 -12.27
CA TYR A 62 -1.02 23.42 -11.10
C TYR A 62 0.42 23.17 -11.52
N HIS A 63 1.34 23.47 -10.62
CA HIS A 63 2.77 23.21 -10.78
C HIS A 63 3.32 22.78 -9.42
N PHE A 64 4.25 21.84 -9.44
CA PHE A 64 4.99 21.45 -8.24
C PHE A 64 6.29 22.26 -8.16
N THR A 65 6.65 22.70 -6.96
CA THR A 65 7.95 23.34 -6.74
C THR A 65 9.07 22.30 -6.77
N GLU A 66 10.32 22.74 -6.93
CA GLU A 66 11.47 21.81 -6.86
C GLU A 66 11.56 21.10 -5.52
N GLU A 67 11.23 21.81 -4.43
CA GLU A 67 11.21 21.25 -3.08
C GLU A 67 10.14 20.16 -2.95
N GLU A 68 8.95 20.38 -3.50
CA GLU A 68 7.88 19.38 -3.51
C GLU A 68 8.25 18.13 -4.31
N LEU A 69 8.92 18.32 -5.46
CA LEU A 69 9.40 17.21 -6.29
C LEU A 69 10.52 16.42 -5.59
N LYS A 70 11.46 17.10 -4.93
CA LYS A 70 12.52 16.45 -4.15
C LYS A 70 11.95 15.68 -2.95
N SER A 71 11.02 16.27 -2.22
CA SER A 71 10.33 15.60 -1.11
C SER A 71 9.59 14.36 -1.61
N HIS A 72 8.82 14.48 -2.69
CA HIS A 72 8.09 13.36 -3.27
C HIS A 72 9.01 12.23 -3.71
N ALA A 73 10.18 12.52 -4.29
CA ALA A 73 11.13 11.48 -4.68
C ALA A 73 11.63 10.65 -3.48
N VAL A 74 11.91 11.29 -2.35
CA VAL A 74 12.30 10.61 -1.10
C VAL A 74 11.15 9.79 -0.54
N ASP A 75 9.95 10.37 -0.48
CA ASP A 75 8.76 9.69 0.01
C ASP A 75 8.39 8.48 -0.88
N ALA A 76 8.56 8.60 -2.20
CA ALA A 76 8.30 7.54 -3.17
C ALA A 76 9.31 6.39 -3.05
N GLU A 77 10.57 6.68 -2.73
CA GLU A 77 11.57 5.64 -2.47
C GLU A 77 11.24 4.85 -1.20
N ALA A 78 10.96 5.54 -0.09
CA ALA A 78 10.54 4.90 1.15
C ALA A 78 9.23 4.09 0.97
N TRP A 79 8.31 4.59 0.16
CA TRP A 79 7.11 3.87 -0.22
C TRP A 79 7.46 2.60 -1.01
N ASN A 80 8.29 2.68 -2.05
CA ASN A 80 8.71 1.51 -2.84
C ASN A 80 9.37 0.43 -1.98
N GLU A 81 10.19 0.79 -1.00
CA GLU A 81 10.82 -0.17 -0.08
C GLU A 81 9.78 -0.97 0.72
N VAL A 82 8.73 -0.30 1.20
CA VAL A 82 7.62 -0.98 1.92
C VAL A 82 6.88 -1.91 0.98
N HIS A 83 6.63 -1.48 -0.26
CA HIS A 83 5.97 -2.29 -1.28
C HIS A 83 6.79 -3.54 -1.65
N ASP A 84 8.08 -3.39 -1.89
CA ASP A 84 9.00 -4.49 -2.21
C ASP A 84 9.06 -5.50 -1.05
N PHE A 85 9.03 -5.03 0.20
CA PHE A 85 8.94 -5.89 1.37
C PHE A 85 7.67 -6.74 1.34
N PHE A 86 6.49 -6.13 1.12
CA PHE A 86 5.22 -6.85 1.08
C PHE A 86 5.13 -7.80 -0.12
N ASP A 87 5.63 -7.40 -1.29
CA ASP A 87 5.68 -8.25 -2.49
C ASP A 87 6.58 -9.48 -2.24
N GLY A 88 7.65 -9.33 -1.47
CA GLY A 88 8.52 -10.42 -1.02
C GLY A 88 7.87 -11.41 -0.06
N ILE A 89 6.82 -11.01 0.66
CA ILE A 89 6.09 -11.86 1.62
C ILE A 89 4.64 -12.15 1.22
N GLN A 90 4.25 -11.85 -0.02
CA GLN A 90 2.87 -11.99 -0.51
C GLN A 90 2.28 -13.40 -0.35
N GLY A 91 3.13 -14.44 -0.31
CA GLY A 91 2.72 -15.83 -0.07
C GLY A 91 2.40 -16.15 1.40
N LEU A 92 2.79 -15.26 2.33
CA LEU A 92 2.53 -15.37 3.76
C LEU A 92 1.42 -14.41 4.19
N VAL A 93 1.45 -13.16 3.72
CA VAL A 93 0.47 -12.13 4.07
C VAL A 93 0.24 -11.22 2.87
N LYS A 94 -1.02 -10.86 2.64
CA LYS A 94 -1.41 -9.88 1.64
C LYS A 94 -1.07 -8.47 2.13
N ARG A 95 -1.03 -7.51 1.21
CA ARG A 95 -0.67 -6.11 1.49
C ARG A 95 -1.62 -5.43 2.47
N ASP A 96 -2.89 -5.84 2.50
CA ASP A 96 -3.91 -5.39 3.45
C ASP A 96 -3.77 -6.02 4.86
N GLY A 97 -2.75 -6.86 5.07
CA GLY A 97 -2.50 -7.56 6.32
C GLY A 97 -3.23 -8.91 6.47
N TRP A 98 -4.02 -9.33 5.48
CA TRP A 98 -4.72 -10.62 5.55
C TRP A 98 -3.82 -11.81 5.22
N THR A 99 -4.02 -12.92 5.94
CA THR A 99 -3.38 -14.22 5.65
C THR A 99 -4.43 -15.33 5.65
N HIS A 100 -4.18 -16.42 4.93
CA HIS A 100 -5.05 -17.58 4.94
C HIS A 100 -4.87 -18.40 6.23
N PRO A 101 -5.89 -19.13 6.71
CA PRO A 101 -5.75 -19.99 7.89
C PRO A 101 -4.55 -20.96 7.80
N GLU A 102 -4.28 -21.49 6.60
CA GLU A 102 -3.18 -22.42 6.33
C GLU A 102 -1.80 -21.75 6.44
N THR A 103 -1.72 -20.45 6.18
CA THR A 103 -0.47 -19.66 6.24
C THR A 103 -0.36 -18.83 7.52
N PHE A 104 -1.39 -18.79 8.36
CA PHE A 104 -1.47 -17.94 9.55
C PHE A 104 -0.30 -18.20 10.51
N ASP A 105 0.02 -19.46 10.77
CA ASP A 105 1.09 -19.83 11.69
C ASP A 105 2.46 -19.37 11.19
N ALA A 106 2.71 -19.54 9.89
CA ALA A 106 3.95 -19.08 9.27
C ALA A 106 4.05 -17.54 9.29
N ALA A 107 2.96 -16.84 8.97
CA ALA A 107 2.89 -15.39 9.01
C ALA A 107 3.09 -14.85 10.44
N PHE A 108 2.40 -15.42 11.44
CA PHE A 108 2.54 -15.02 12.83
C PHE A 108 3.98 -15.20 13.34
N ASN A 109 4.59 -16.35 13.03
CA ASN A 109 5.98 -16.61 13.42
C ASN A 109 6.95 -15.61 12.77
N PHE A 110 6.78 -15.35 11.47
CA PHE A 110 7.57 -14.35 10.74
C PHE A 110 7.51 -12.97 11.41
N PHE A 111 6.31 -12.45 11.70
CA PHE A 111 6.15 -11.15 12.35
C PHE A 111 6.58 -11.14 13.81
N SER A 112 6.43 -12.25 14.53
CA SER A 112 6.97 -12.39 15.90
C SER A 112 8.49 -12.31 15.91
N ASP A 113 9.17 -12.92 14.94
CA ASP A 113 10.62 -12.83 14.81
C ASP A 113 11.09 -11.44 14.35
N LEU A 114 10.37 -10.81 13.41
CA LEU A 114 10.62 -9.43 13.01
C LEU A 114 10.51 -8.48 14.20
N ARG A 115 9.49 -8.67 15.04
CA ARG A 115 9.32 -7.94 16.30
C ARG A 115 10.51 -8.12 17.23
N LYS A 116 10.98 -9.36 17.45
CA LYS A 116 12.15 -9.63 18.31
C LYS A 116 13.40 -8.92 17.81
N VAL A 117 13.62 -8.90 16.49
CA VAL A 117 14.76 -8.20 15.87
C VAL A 117 14.61 -6.69 16.03
N GLY A 118 13.43 -6.13 15.76
CA GLY A 118 13.14 -4.70 15.90
C GLY A 118 13.38 -4.18 17.32
N LEU A 119 12.83 -4.87 18.34
CA LEU A 119 12.98 -4.48 19.75
C LEU A 119 14.42 -4.52 20.28
N LYS A 120 15.30 -5.32 19.64
CA LYS A 120 16.73 -5.36 19.96
C LYS A 120 17.49 -4.17 19.36
N ARG A 121 17.03 -3.64 18.23
CA ARG A 121 17.71 -2.57 17.48
C ARG A 121 17.25 -1.17 17.91
N MET A 122 15.95 -1.00 18.17
CA MET A 122 15.34 0.29 18.53
C MET A 122 15.62 0.69 19.98
N LYS A 123 15.55 1.99 20.27
CA LYS A 123 15.75 2.56 21.63
C LYS A 123 14.74 3.69 21.90
N GLY A 124 14.58 4.02 23.19
CA GLY A 124 13.75 5.15 23.63
C GLY A 124 12.29 5.06 23.16
N GLN A 125 11.71 6.21 22.82
CA GLN A 125 10.30 6.34 22.46
C GLN A 125 9.90 5.51 21.23
N GLU A 126 10.81 5.38 20.24
CA GLU A 126 10.58 4.54 19.06
C GLU A 126 10.35 3.07 19.46
N LYS A 127 11.20 2.55 20.36
CA LYS A 127 11.05 1.18 20.88
C LYS A 127 9.73 1.01 21.62
N GLU A 128 9.31 1.97 22.41
CA GLU A 128 8.06 1.91 23.17
C GLU A 128 6.83 1.90 22.25
N ILE A 129 6.82 2.75 21.23
CA ILE A 129 5.76 2.80 20.22
C ILE A 129 5.71 1.47 19.46
N PHE A 130 6.86 0.98 18.99
CA PHE A 130 6.95 -0.29 18.27
C PHE A 130 6.54 -1.46 19.17
N ASP A 131 6.92 -1.47 20.47
CA ASP A 131 6.49 -2.50 21.42
C ASP A 131 4.97 -2.57 21.52
N LYS A 132 4.33 -1.40 21.64
CA LYS A 132 2.88 -1.27 21.75
C LYS A 132 2.17 -1.70 20.46
N GLN A 133 2.60 -1.19 19.30
CA GLN A 133 1.98 -1.46 18.01
C GLN A 133 2.07 -2.93 17.57
N THR A 134 3.16 -3.63 17.92
CA THR A 134 3.35 -5.03 17.55
C THR A 134 3.12 -6.00 18.74
N SER A 135 2.43 -5.55 19.78
CA SER A 135 2.12 -6.36 20.96
C SER A 135 1.27 -7.61 20.68
N TRP A 136 0.48 -7.59 19.59
CA TRP A 136 -0.28 -8.74 19.11
C TRP A 136 0.60 -9.94 18.75
N ALA A 137 1.87 -9.73 18.40
CA ALA A 137 2.83 -10.79 18.05
C ALA A 137 3.59 -11.37 19.26
N LYS A 138 3.19 -11.03 20.50
CA LYS A 138 3.84 -11.53 21.73
C LYS A 138 3.51 -13.00 22.02
N PHE A 139 2.24 -13.38 21.87
CA PHE A 139 1.75 -14.71 22.18
C PHE A 139 0.68 -15.10 21.17
N LYS A 140 0.79 -16.32 20.66
CA LYS A 140 -0.33 -16.91 19.92
C LYS A 140 -1.37 -17.30 20.96
N VAL A 141 -2.57 -16.74 20.89
CA VAL A 141 -3.69 -17.26 21.67
C VAL A 141 -3.99 -18.62 21.08
N GLU A 142 -3.57 -19.69 21.76
CA GLU A 142 -4.03 -21.03 21.43
C GLU A 142 -5.56 -20.99 21.49
N THR A 143 -6.22 -21.44 20.42
CA THR A 143 -7.68 -21.57 20.36
C THR A 143 -8.15 -22.16 21.68
N LEU A 144 -9.00 -21.41 22.40
CA LEU A 144 -9.61 -21.84 23.65
C LEU A 144 -10.00 -23.31 23.51
N ASP A 145 -9.34 -24.19 24.28
CA ASP A 145 -9.82 -25.55 24.49
C ASP A 145 -11.28 -25.42 24.95
N PRO A 146 -12.28 -25.89 24.18
CA PRO A 146 -13.67 -25.79 24.56
C PRO A 146 -13.95 -26.42 25.93
N LEU A 147 -13.11 -27.36 26.37
CA LEU A 147 -13.21 -28.03 27.66
C LEU A 147 -12.63 -27.18 28.81
N GLY A 148 -11.64 -26.33 28.55
CA GLY A 148 -11.05 -25.44 29.56
C GLY A 148 -12.02 -24.35 30.05
N TRP A 149 -12.91 -23.88 29.17
CA TRP A 149 -13.91 -22.86 29.52
C TRP A 149 -15.05 -23.42 30.40
N LEU A 150 -15.45 -24.68 30.18
CA LEU A 150 -16.49 -25.38 30.94
C LEU A 150 -16.05 -25.75 32.37
N MET A 151 -14.77 -26.04 32.59
CA MET A 151 -14.26 -26.35 33.95
C MET A 151 -14.09 -25.10 34.81
N SER A 152 -13.80 -23.94 34.22
CA SER A 152 -13.63 -22.67 34.95
C SER A 152 -14.96 -22.09 35.47
N HIS A 153 -16.10 -22.45 34.87
CA HIS A 153 -17.42 -21.91 35.22
C HIS A 153 -18.36 -22.89 35.94
N ARG A 154 -17.84 -24.01 36.49
CA ARG A 154 -18.58 -24.93 37.37
C ARG A 154 -18.17 -24.86 38.85
N MET A 155 -17.26 -23.96 39.22
CA MET A 155 -16.88 -23.70 40.61
C MET A 155 -16.93 -22.22 40.97
N ALA A 156 -18.02 -21.55 40.56
CA ALA A 156 -18.44 -20.26 41.09
C ALA A 156 -19.92 -20.35 41.50
#